data_AF-A0A830FC33-F1
#
_entry.id   AF-A0A830FC33-F1
#
_cell.length_a   1.000
_cell.length_b   1.000
_cell.length_c   1.000
_cell.angle_alpha   90.00
_cell.angle_beta   90.00
_cell.angle_gamma   90.00
#
_symmetry.space_group_name_H-M   'P 1'
#
loop_
_entity.id
_entity.type
_entity.pdbx_description
1 polymer ?
#
loop_
_entity_poly.entity_id
_entity_poly.type
_entity_poly.pdbx_seq_one_letter_code
_entity_poly.pdbx_strand_id
1 'polypeptide(L)'
;MYSRDHAVVSAAVGVPLAVAAPAHPLFVWAWAVALGVGIDVDHFLVARLNRGDWRNARRVLRDPTLIVRDPASIFGRGDLWRDQRLLSHHLLGGVLVALCWAVDAYWAVATAVTLYAHVLADLYADMRTRDDYLRGEP
;
A
#
# COMPACT_ATOMS: atom_id res chain seq x y z
N MET A 1 -3.75 1.33 9.08
CA MET A 1 -4.32 0.06 8.60
C MET A 1 -3.16 -0.91 8.35
N TYR A 2 -3.34 -2.23 8.41
CA TYR A 2 -2.22 -3.18 8.22
C TYR A 2 -2.33 -3.94 6.90
N SER A 3 -1.24 -4.55 6.45
CA SER A 3 -1.16 -5.25 5.15
C SER A 3 -2.25 -6.31 4.94
N ARG A 4 -2.73 -6.95 6.01
CA ARG A 4 -3.87 -7.88 5.94
C ARG A 4 -5.17 -7.18 5.54
N ASP A 5 -5.42 -6.00 6.10
CA ASP A 5 -6.63 -5.23 5.79
C ASP A 5 -6.58 -4.72 4.35
N HIS A 6 -5.41 -4.26 3.89
CA HIS A 6 -5.18 -3.89 2.49
C HIS A 6 -5.43 -5.08 1.55
N ALA A 7 -4.91 -6.27 1.89
CA ALA A 7 -5.17 -7.47 1.10
C ALA A 7 -6.68 -7.77 0.99
N VAL A 8 -7.45 -7.60 2.07
CA VAL A 8 -8.90 -7.81 2.07
C VAL A 8 -9.61 -6.75 1.22
N VAL A 9 -9.28 -5.47 1.39
CA VAL A 9 -9.85 -4.37 0.60
C VAL A 9 -9.56 -4.59 -0.89
N SER A 10 -8.32 -4.89 -1.24
CA SER A 10 -7.91 -5.13 -2.63
C SER A 10 -8.50 -6.41 -3.21
N ALA A 11 -8.66 -7.46 -2.41
CA ALA A 11 -9.37 -8.66 -2.85
C ALA A 11 -10.83 -8.37 -3.16
N ALA A 12 -11.51 -7.58 -2.32
CA ALA A 12 -12.90 -7.18 -2.53
C ALA A 12 -13.07 -6.29 -3.77
N VAL A 13 -12.19 -5.30 -3.94
CA VAL A 13 -12.16 -4.42 -5.13
C VAL A 13 -11.76 -5.17 -6.39
N GLY A 14 -10.91 -6.19 -6.26
CA GLY A 14 -10.46 -7.03 -7.36
C GLY A 14 -11.56 -7.89 -7.97
N VAL A 15 -12.63 -8.23 -7.23
CA VAL A 15 -13.74 -9.06 -7.74
C VAL A 15 -14.46 -8.39 -8.91
N PRO A 16 -15.03 -7.17 -8.78
CA PRO A 16 -15.71 -6.52 -9.91
C PRO A 16 -14.75 -6.22 -11.07
N LEU A 17 -13.48 -5.90 -10.79
CA LEU A 17 -12.47 -5.76 -11.83
C LEU A 17 -12.34 -7.07 -12.61
N ALA A 18 -12.05 -8.19 -11.93
CA ALA A 18 -11.90 -9.50 -12.54
C ALA A 18 -13.14 -9.94 -13.34
N VAL A 19 -14.35 -9.69 -12.84
CA VAL A 19 -15.59 -9.98 -13.58
C VAL A 19 -15.69 -9.19 -14.88
N ALA A 20 -15.22 -7.94 -14.88
CA ALA A 20 -15.18 -7.08 -16.06
C ALA A 20 -13.95 -7.30 -16.96
N ALA A 21 -13.06 -8.25 -16.62
CA ALA A 21 -11.81 -8.44 -17.33
C ALA A 21 -12.02 -8.98 -18.75
N PRO A 22 -11.40 -8.38 -19.77
CA PRO A 22 -11.48 -8.89 -21.15
C PRO A 22 -10.80 -10.26 -21.30
N ALA A 23 -9.78 -10.55 -20.47
CA ALA A 23 -9.11 -11.83 -20.38
C ALA A 23 -8.48 -12.04 -19.00
N HIS A 24 -8.21 -13.30 -18.65
CA HIS A 24 -7.49 -13.71 -17.43
C HIS A 24 -8.02 -13.10 -16.11
N PRO A 25 -9.31 -13.31 -15.75
CA PRO A 25 -9.93 -12.71 -14.57
C PRO A 25 -9.17 -13.03 -13.27
N LEU A 26 -8.64 -14.24 -13.13
CA LEU A 26 -7.82 -14.62 -11.98
C LEU A 26 -6.53 -13.80 -11.88
N PHE A 27 -5.91 -13.46 -13.02
CA PHE A 27 -4.68 -12.67 -13.05
C PHE A 27 -4.96 -11.21 -12.68
N VAL A 28 -6.09 -10.64 -13.14
CA VAL A 28 -6.54 -9.31 -12.73
C VAL A 28 -6.81 -9.26 -11.23
N TRP A 29 -7.51 -10.26 -10.69
CA TRP A 29 -7.78 -10.34 -9.25
C TRP A 29 -6.48 -10.44 -8.44
N ALA A 30 -5.57 -11.34 -8.85
CA ALA A 30 -4.27 -11.50 -8.20
C ALA A 30 -3.43 -10.22 -8.28
N TRP A 31 -3.47 -9.51 -9.42
CA TRP A 31 -2.83 -8.22 -9.60
C TRP A 31 -3.37 -7.17 -8.63
N ALA A 32 -4.70 -7.05 -8.47
CA ALA A 32 -5.30 -6.11 -7.53
C ALA A 32 -4.82 -6.37 -6.09
N VAL A 33 -4.81 -7.63 -5.65
CA VAL A 33 -4.32 -8.00 -4.30
C VAL A 33 -2.82 -7.71 -4.17
N ALA A 34 -2.01 -8.13 -5.14
CA ALA A 34 -0.57 -7.94 -5.11
C ALA A 34 -0.20 -6.46 -5.11
N LEU A 35 -0.90 -5.64 -5.88
CA LEU A 35 -0.67 -4.21 -5.98
C LEU A 35 -1.08 -3.47 -4.70
N GLY A 36 -2.24 -3.80 -4.15
CA GLY A 36 -2.70 -3.21 -2.89
C GLY A 36 -1.79 -3.51 -1.71
N VAL A 37 -1.24 -4.72 -1.61
CA VAL A 37 -0.25 -5.00 -0.55
C VAL A 37 1.12 -4.43 -0.92
N GLY A 38 1.49 -4.50 -2.20
CA GLY A 38 2.83 -4.18 -2.70
C GLY A 38 3.16 -2.70 -2.69
N ILE A 39 2.18 -1.81 -2.76
CA ILE A 39 2.44 -0.36 -2.72
C ILE A 39 3.11 0.07 -1.41
N ASP A 40 2.77 -0.57 -0.28
CA ASP A 40 3.33 -0.29 1.06
C ASP A 40 4.82 -0.65 1.19
N VAL A 41 5.42 -1.30 0.17
CA VAL A 41 6.87 -1.52 0.13
C VAL A 41 7.63 -0.18 0.08
N ASP A 42 6.98 0.88 -0.40
CA ASP A 42 7.53 2.22 -0.41
C ASP A 42 7.85 2.77 1.00
N HIS A 43 7.20 2.26 2.06
CA HIS A 43 7.49 2.63 3.45
C HIS A 43 8.96 2.43 3.79
N PHE A 44 9.57 1.37 3.27
CA PHE A 44 10.99 1.10 3.49
C PHE A 44 11.88 2.17 2.84
N LEU A 45 11.48 2.68 1.67
CA LEU A 45 12.20 3.75 0.98
C LEU A 45 12.01 5.08 1.74
N VAL A 46 10.78 5.42 2.12
CA VAL A 46 10.50 6.64 2.90
C VAL A 46 11.26 6.61 4.24
N ALA A 47 11.22 5.48 4.95
CA ALA A 47 11.98 5.30 6.18
C ALA A 47 13.49 5.42 5.97
N ARG A 48 14.01 4.88 4.85
CA ARG A 48 15.42 5.05 4.47
C ARG A 48 15.78 6.52 4.23
N LEU A 49 14.90 7.30 3.62
CA LEU A 49 15.11 8.73 3.40
C LEU A 49 15.09 9.50 4.71
N ASN A 50 14.15 9.18 5.61
CA ASN A 50 14.03 9.84 6.91
C ASN A 50 15.18 9.52 7.87
N ARG A 51 15.72 8.28 7.84
CA ARG A 51 16.71 7.80 8.82
C ARG A 51 18.14 7.70 8.31
N GLY A 52 18.34 7.67 7.00
CA GLY A 52 19.67 7.50 6.42
C GLY A 52 20.14 6.04 6.32
N ASP A 53 19.38 5.05 6.81
CA ASP A 53 19.76 3.64 6.76
C ASP A 53 18.60 2.68 6.44
N TRP A 54 18.93 1.41 6.18
CA TRP A 54 17.98 0.35 5.85
C TRP A 54 17.58 -0.49 7.07
N ARG A 55 17.57 0.09 8.29
CA ARG A 55 17.31 -0.67 9.52
C ARG A 55 15.98 -1.42 9.48
N ASN A 56 14.92 -0.79 8.98
CA ASN A 56 13.58 -1.38 8.94
C ASN A 56 13.50 -2.54 7.94
N ALA A 57 14.09 -2.38 6.76
CA ALA A 57 14.20 -3.46 5.78
C ALA A 57 15.03 -4.63 6.33
N ARG A 58 16.20 -4.35 6.94
CA ARG A 58 17.03 -5.38 7.58
C ARG A 58 16.32 -6.11 8.71
N ARG A 59 15.43 -5.43 9.45
CA ARG A 59 14.62 -6.05 10.51
C ARG A 59 13.68 -7.10 9.91
N VAL A 60 12.95 -6.74 8.85
CA VAL A 60 12.03 -7.66 8.16
C VAL A 60 12.77 -8.79 7.44
N LEU A 61 13.93 -8.53 6.84
CA LEU A 61 14.73 -9.58 6.20
C LEU A 61 15.28 -10.61 7.21
N ARG A 62 15.50 -10.22 8.46
CA ARG A 62 15.93 -11.13 9.54
C ARG A 62 14.77 -11.93 10.13
N ASP A 63 13.58 -11.36 10.15
CA ASP A 63 12.35 -12.04 10.56
C ASP A 63 11.18 -11.61 9.67
N PRO A 64 10.95 -12.34 8.56
CA PRO A 64 9.86 -12.04 7.63
C PRO A 64 8.47 -12.20 8.27
N THR A 65 8.37 -12.91 9.40
CA THR A 65 7.08 -13.15 10.06
C THR A 65 6.50 -11.88 10.69
N LEU A 66 7.35 -10.85 10.91
CA LEU A 66 6.93 -9.54 11.39
C LEU A 66 5.88 -8.87 10.50
N ILE A 67 5.92 -9.10 9.18
CA ILE A 67 4.94 -8.54 8.23
C ILE A 67 3.52 -8.99 8.57
N VAL A 68 3.36 -10.18 9.16
CA VAL A 68 2.05 -10.77 9.44
C VAL A 68 1.71 -10.72 10.92
N ARG A 69 2.68 -10.98 11.80
CA ARG A 69 2.44 -11.18 13.25
C ARG A 69 2.55 -9.91 14.07
N ASP A 70 3.45 -9.01 13.70
CA ASP A 70 3.70 -7.78 14.44
C ASP A 70 4.12 -6.64 13.49
N PRO A 71 3.21 -6.18 12.62
CA PRO A 71 3.56 -5.15 11.64
C PRO A 71 3.90 -3.81 12.31
N ALA A 72 3.34 -3.55 13.50
CA ALA A 72 3.58 -2.34 14.27
C ALA A 72 5.04 -2.20 14.74
N SER A 73 5.75 -3.31 14.94
CA SER A 73 7.17 -3.30 15.32
C SER A 73 8.13 -2.95 14.18
N ILE A 74 7.67 -2.93 12.93
CA ILE A 74 8.54 -2.73 11.77
C ILE A 74 9.00 -1.27 11.69
N PHE A 75 8.08 -0.33 11.95
CA PHE A 75 8.32 1.11 11.85
C PHE A 75 8.09 1.78 13.20
N GLY A 76 9.08 2.56 13.65
CA GLY A 76 9.00 3.33 14.88
C GLY A 76 8.63 4.80 14.67
N ARG A 77 8.49 5.53 15.78
CA ARG A 77 8.27 6.99 15.76
C ARG A 77 9.37 7.71 15.00
N GLY A 78 9.00 8.42 13.94
CA GLY A 78 9.91 9.18 13.08
C GLY A 78 10.48 8.40 11.90
N ASP A 79 10.11 7.13 11.72
CA ASP A 79 10.49 6.37 10.54
C ASP A 79 9.58 6.72 9.36
N LEU A 80 8.28 6.84 9.60
CA LEU A 80 7.27 7.07 8.58
C LEU A 80 6.18 8.00 9.12
N TRP A 81 5.88 9.08 8.41
CA TRP A 81 4.79 10.00 8.76
C TRP A 81 3.57 9.74 7.87
N ARG A 82 2.36 10.07 8.36
CA ARG A 82 1.10 9.78 7.65
C ARG A 82 1.02 10.44 6.29
N ASP A 83 1.37 11.71 6.24
CA ASP A 83 1.41 12.53 5.03
C ASP A 83 2.49 12.06 4.03
N GLN A 84 3.69 11.75 4.51
CA GLN A 84 4.78 11.24 3.67
C GLN A 84 4.41 9.92 3.00
N ARG A 85 3.78 9.01 3.77
CA ARG A 85 3.24 7.75 3.24
C ARG A 85 2.22 8.04 2.15
N LEU A 86 1.13 8.74 2.47
CA LEU A 86 0.06 9.02 1.50
C LEU A 86 0.56 9.71 0.23
N LEU A 87 1.51 10.65 0.36
CA LEU A 87 2.14 11.31 -0.78
C LEU A 87 2.95 10.32 -1.63
N SER A 88 3.73 9.44 -0.99
CA SER A 88 4.51 8.40 -1.67
C SER A 88 3.60 7.46 -2.48
N HIS A 89 2.55 6.92 -1.87
CA HIS A 89 1.54 6.09 -2.54
C HIS A 89 0.92 6.81 -3.73
N HIS A 90 0.57 8.08 -3.56
CA HIS A 90 -0.03 8.88 -4.62
C HIS A 90 0.91 9.09 -5.81
N LEU A 91 2.17 9.45 -5.55
CA LEU A 91 3.16 9.70 -6.60
C LEU A 91 3.54 8.40 -7.33
N LEU A 92 3.87 7.34 -6.59
CA LEU A 92 4.22 6.05 -7.19
C LEU A 92 3.02 5.44 -7.92
N GLY A 93 1.82 5.57 -7.35
CA GLY A 93 0.59 5.10 -7.97
C GLY A 93 0.27 5.83 -9.27
N GLY A 94 0.41 7.16 -9.32
CA GLY A 94 0.23 7.93 -10.55
C GLY A 94 1.21 7.53 -11.65
N VAL A 95 2.49 7.33 -11.30
CA VAL A 95 3.50 6.84 -12.24
C VAL A 95 3.14 5.45 -12.76
N LEU A 96 2.77 4.53 -11.87
CA LEU A 96 2.41 3.17 -12.26
C LEU A 96 1.19 3.14 -13.18
N VAL A 97 0.14 3.93 -12.88
CA VAL A 97 -1.05 4.04 -13.74
C VAL A 97 -0.67 4.58 -15.12
N ALA A 98 0.19 5.60 -15.21
CA ALA A 98 0.66 6.13 -16.48
C ALA A 98 1.44 5.10 -17.30
N LEU A 99 2.30 4.30 -16.63
CA LEU A 99 3.02 3.20 -17.27
C LEU A 99 2.07 2.11 -17.77
N CYS A 100 1.07 1.72 -16.97
CA CYS A 100 0.05 0.76 -17.40
C CYS A 100 -0.76 1.30 -18.58
N TRP A 101 -1.11 2.59 -18.59
CA TRP A 101 -1.87 3.22 -19.66
C TRP A 101 -1.14 3.16 -21.01
N ALA A 102 0.18 3.28 -21.00
CA ALA A 102 0.99 3.14 -22.20
C ALA A 102 0.99 1.71 -22.79
N VAL A 103 0.58 0.71 -22.00
CA VAL A 103 0.53 -0.71 -22.42
C VAL A 103 -0.90 -1.12 -22.75
N ASP A 104 -1.84 -0.90 -21.82
CA ASP A 104 -3.23 -1.30 -21.95
C ASP A 104 -4.15 -0.50 -21.00
N ALA A 105 -5.25 0.02 -21.54
CA ALA A 105 -6.16 0.88 -20.79
C ALA A 105 -6.89 0.16 -19.66
N TYR A 106 -7.23 -1.13 -19.83
CA TYR A 106 -7.92 -1.89 -18.80
C TYR A 106 -7.00 -2.13 -17.60
N TRP A 107 -5.74 -2.49 -17.83
CA TRP A 107 -4.74 -2.63 -16.76
C TRP A 107 -4.47 -1.32 -16.02
N ALA A 108 -4.51 -0.20 -16.73
CA ALA A 108 -4.40 1.12 -16.11
C ALA A 108 -5.59 1.42 -15.20
N VAL A 109 -6.81 1.14 -15.63
CA VAL A 109 -8.03 1.31 -14.82
C VAL A 109 -8.01 0.38 -13.60
N ALA A 110 -7.68 -0.90 -13.79
CA ALA A 110 -7.60 -1.86 -12.68
C ALA A 110 -6.57 -1.43 -11.63
N THR A 111 -5.41 -0.97 -12.07
CA THR A 111 -4.35 -0.40 -11.23
C THR A 111 -4.84 0.86 -10.49
N ALA A 112 -5.45 1.80 -11.21
CA ALA A 112 -5.94 3.06 -10.65
C ALA A 112 -7.02 2.83 -9.59
N VAL A 113 -8.01 1.99 -9.86
CA VAL A 113 -9.10 1.67 -8.92
C VAL A 113 -8.56 0.98 -7.67
N THR A 114 -7.64 0.02 -7.84
CA THR A 114 -7.02 -0.68 -6.71
C THR A 114 -6.25 0.28 -5.81
N LEU A 115 -5.39 1.13 -6.37
CA LEU A 115 -4.58 2.08 -5.62
C LEU A 115 -5.42 3.21 -5.00
N TYR A 116 -6.47 3.65 -5.69
CA TYR A 116 -7.42 4.60 -5.13
C TYR A 116 -8.09 4.04 -3.87
N ALA A 117 -8.58 2.80 -3.94
CA ALA A 117 -9.20 2.14 -2.79
C ALA A 117 -8.21 1.98 -1.62
N HIS A 118 -6.95 1.63 -1.92
CA HIS A 118 -5.89 1.54 -0.92
C HIS A 118 -5.66 2.88 -0.20
N VAL A 119 -5.39 3.94 -0.96
CA VAL A 119 -5.12 5.27 -0.41
C VAL A 119 -6.33 5.81 0.35
N LEU A 120 -7.55 5.57 -0.14
CA LEU A 120 -8.77 5.97 0.55
C LEU A 120 -8.93 5.25 1.88
N ALA A 121 -8.65 3.95 1.93
CA ALA A 121 -8.73 3.17 3.17
C ALA A 121 -7.69 3.63 4.19
N ASP A 122 -6.48 3.98 3.73
CA ASP A 122 -5.45 4.59 4.56
C ASP A 122 -5.86 5.96 5.10
N LEU A 123 -6.39 6.82 4.24
CA LEU A 123 -6.89 8.14 4.63
C LEU A 123 -8.01 8.00 5.66
N TYR A 124 -8.94 7.08 5.45
CA TYR A 124 -10.02 6.80 6.39
C TYR A 124 -9.48 6.32 7.76
N ALA A 125 -8.51 5.40 7.77
CA ALA A 125 -7.89 4.92 8.99
C ALA A 125 -7.14 6.04 9.74
N ASP A 126 -6.43 6.90 9.00
CA ASP A 126 -5.70 8.05 9.55
C ASP A 126 -6.64 9.10 10.13
N MET A 127 -7.80 9.34 9.50
CA MET A 127 -8.82 10.23 10.03
C MET A 127 -9.40 9.73 11.35
N ARG A 128 -9.63 8.42 11.48
CA ARG A 128 -10.17 7.80 12.69
C ARG A 128 -9.24 7.86 13.90
N THR A 129 -7.93 7.89 13.66
CA THR A 129 -6.89 7.86 14.69
C THR A 129 -6.10 9.18 14.70
N ARG A 130 -6.72 10.27 14.22
CA ARG A 130 -6.05 11.57 14.05
C ARG A 130 -5.64 12.18 15.38
N ASP A 131 -6.54 12.17 16.35
CA ASP A 131 -6.30 12.82 17.63
C ASP A 131 -5.18 12.11 18.43
N ASP A 132 -5.11 10.79 18.36
CA ASP A 132 -4.06 9.98 19.00
C ASP A 132 -2.70 10.30 18.39
N TYR A 133 -2.63 10.37 17.06
CA TYR A 133 -1.41 10.76 16.34
C TYR A 133 -0.92 12.15 16.70
N LEU A 134 -1.82 13.12 16.82
CA LEU A 134 -1.47 14.49 17.21
C LEU A 134 -0.98 14.59 18.65
N ARG A 135 -1.40 13.67 19.54
CA ARG A 135 -0.88 13.53 20.91
C ARG A 135 0.44 12.77 20.98
N GLY A 136 0.88 12.17 19.87
CA GLY A 136 2.05 11.30 19.83
C GLY A 136 1.82 9.94 20.49
N GLU A 137 0.56 9.54 20.65
CA GLU A 137 0.15 8.21 21.09
C GLU A 137 0.13 7.24 19.89
N PRO A 138 0.47 5.96 20.10
CA PRO A 138 0.50 4.96 19.02
C PRO A 138 -0.89 4.65 18.46
#